data_AF-A0A1M3NCA8-F1
#
_entry.id   AF-A0A1M3NCA8-F1
#
_cell.length_a   1.000
_cell.length_b   1.000
_cell.length_c   1.000
_cell.angle_alpha   90.00
_cell.angle_beta   90.00
_cell.angle_gamma   90.00
#
_symmetry.space_group_name_H-M   'P 1'
#
loop_
_entity.id
_entity.type
_entity.pdbx_description
1 polymer ?
#
loop_
_entity_poly.entity_id
_entity_poly.type
_entity_poly.pdbx_seq_one_letter_code
_entity_poly.pdbx_strand_id
1 'polypeptide(L)'
;MRRLGVRPPDVDDACQEVFVVIHQKLDQFEHRSSLRAWVYGICVRVAARQRRRRHVTHEIVSDDAPEPVDPTTPAEKFSVMEACEMLESILSTLDDEKRAVFVLYELEELTVQEVAQALDCPLQTAYSRLRAARELVEAAVRRHLQKGRFQ
;
A
#
# COMPACT_ATOMS: atom_id res chain seq x y z
N MET A 1 -2.40 4.92 -2.65
CA MET A 1 -1.55 4.16 -3.60
C MET A 1 -0.12 3.95 -3.09
N ARG A 2 0.58 4.98 -2.59
CA ARG A 2 1.96 4.86 -2.06
C ARG A 2 2.14 3.77 -1.00
N ARG A 3 1.27 3.72 0.02
CA ARG A 3 1.22 2.64 1.04
C ARG A 3 1.04 1.23 0.48
N LEU A 4 0.39 1.10 -0.68
CA LEU A 4 0.24 -0.18 -1.36
C LEU A 4 1.48 -0.56 -2.17
N GLY A 5 2.51 0.29 -2.24
CA GLY A 5 3.76 0.04 -2.96
C GLY A 5 3.82 0.60 -4.37
N VAL A 6 2.99 1.58 -4.72
CA VAL A 6 3.16 2.35 -5.96
C VAL A 6 4.25 3.40 -5.73
N ARG A 7 5.22 3.51 -6.64
CA ARG A 7 6.31 4.49 -6.51
C ARG A 7 5.76 5.91 -6.64
N PRO A 8 6.37 6.91 -5.99
CA PRO A 8 5.90 8.31 -6.04
C PRO A 8 5.60 8.83 -7.46
N PRO A 9 6.44 8.62 -8.48
CA PRO A 9 6.17 9.11 -9.83
C PRO A 9 4.96 8.46 -10.52
N ASP A 10 4.56 7.26 -10.10
CA ASP A 10 3.44 6.52 -10.73
C ASP A 10 2.13 6.67 -9.94
N VAL A 11 2.14 7.40 -8.82
CA VAL A 11 0.96 7.50 -7.94
C VAL A 11 -0.21 8.14 -8.67
N ASP A 12 0.02 9.22 -9.42
CA ASP A 12 -1.04 9.96 -10.11
C ASP A 12 -1.66 9.13 -11.22
N ASP A 13 -0.84 8.47 -12.04
CA ASP A 13 -1.29 7.54 -13.08
C ASP A 13 -2.09 6.37 -12.48
N ALA A 14 -1.63 5.82 -11.36
CA ALA A 14 -2.33 4.74 -10.67
C ALA A 14 -3.67 5.22 -10.11
N CYS A 15 -3.74 6.44 -9.57
CA CYS A 15 -4.99 7.05 -9.11
C CYS A 15 -5.97 7.27 -10.27
N GLN A 16 -5.50 7.78 -11.41
CA GLN A 16 -6.33 7.93 -12.61
C GLN A 16 -6.89 6.59 -13.08
N GLU A 17 -6.05 5.54 -13.14
CA GLU A 17 -6.49 4.19 -13.50
C GLU A 17 -7.58 3.67 -12.54
N VAL A 18 -7.46 3.92 -11.24
CA VAL A 18 -8.51 3.58 -10.25
C VAL A 18 -9.83 4.27 -10.59
N PHE A 19 -9.83 5.58 -10.85
CA PHE A 19 -11.06 6.31 -11.18
C PHE A 19 -11.70 5.84 -12.48
N VAL A 20 -10.90 5.54 -13.51
CA VAL A 20 -11.39 4.95 -14.77
C VAL A 20 -12.08 3.62 -14.50
N VAL A 21 -11.46 2.74 -13.71
CA VAL A 21 -12.05 1.43 -13.37
C VAL A 21 -13.32 1.58 -12.56
N ILE A 22 -13.37 2.51 -11.61
CA ILE A 22 -14.59 2.81 -10.84
C ILE A 22 -15.71 3.24 -11.80
N HIS A 23 -15.47 4.24 -12.64
CA HIS A 23 -16.48 4.74 -13.58
C HIS A 23 -17.02 3.65 -14.52
N GLN A 24 -16.14 2.75 -15.00
CA GLN A 24 -16.52 1.65 -15.90
C GLN A 24 -17.29 0.52 -15.23
N LYS A 25 -17.19 0.37 -13.90
CA LYS A 25 -17.74 -0.78 -13.18
C LYS A 25 -18.76 -0.40 -12.11
N LEU A 26 -19.06 0.88 -11.95
CA LEU A 26 -19.96 1.37 -10.91
C LEU A 26 -21.37 0.82 -11.09
N ASP A 27 -21.81 0.67 -12.35
CA ASP A 27 -23.07 0.04 -12.74
C ASP A 27 -23.15 -1.46 -12.40
N GLN A 28 -22.00 -2.12 -12.31
CA GLN A 28 -21.86 -3.54 -11.95
C GLN A 28 -21.64 -3.75 -10.44
N PHE A 29 -21.72 -2.70 -9.62
CA PHE A 29 -21.55 -2.85 -8.19
C PHE A 29 -22.76 -3.56 -7.56
N GLU A 30 -22.61 -4.84 -7.25
CA GLU A 30 -23.68 -5.71 -6.75
C GLU A 30 -23.96 -5.58 -5.24
N HIS A 31 -23.39 -4.59 -4.54
CA HIS A 31 -23.62 -4.34 -3.10
C HIS A 31 -23.29 -5.54 -2.18
N ARG A 32 -22.44 -6.47 -2.65
CA ARG A 32 -21.95 -7.62 -1.86
C ARG A 32 -20.94 -7.24 -0.76
N SER A 33 -20.43 -6.01 -0.81
CA SER A 33 -19.53 -5.41 0.17
C SER A 33 -19.88 -3.92 0.35
N SER A 34 -19.23 -3.23 1.29
CA SER A 34 -19.33 -1.77 1.34
C SER A 34 -18.70 -1.15 0.09
N LEU A 35 -19.23 -0.01 -0.37
CA LEU A 35 -18.64 0.72 -1.50
C LEU A 35 -17.16 1.04 -1.24
N ARG A 36 -16.82 1.36 0.02
CA ARG A 36 -15.45 1.58 0.49
C ARG A 36 -14.59 0.34 0.22
N ALA A 37 -15.00 -0.84 0.68
CA ALA A 37 -14.27 -2.09 0.45
C ALA A 37 -14.09 -2.41 -1.04
N TRP A 38 -15.13 -2.19 -1.84
CA TRP A 38 -15.07 -2.40 -3.29
C TRP A 38 -14.03 -1.49 -3.98
N VAL A 39 -14.02 -0.19 -3.64
CA VAL A 39 -13.02 0.76 -4.14
C VAL A 39 -11.61 0.37 -3.70
N TYR A 40 -11.40 0.00 -2.45
CA TYR A 40 -10.08 -0.46 -2.00
C TYR A 40 -9.60 -1.72 -2.71
N GLY A 41 -10.50 -2.65 -3.04
CA GLY A 41 -10.18 -3.80 -3.90
C GLY A 41 -9.65 -3.37 -5.27
N ILE A 42 -10.23 -2.31 -5.86
CA ILE A 42 -9.74 -1.72 -7.12
C ILE A 42 -8.34 -1.12 -6.92
N CYS A 43 -8.13 -0.32 -5.86
CA CYS A 43 -6.84 0.25 -5.51
C CYS A 43 -5.74 -0.81 -5.39
N VAL A 44 -6.02 -1.92 -4.69
CA VAL A 44 -5.07 -3.03 -4.52
C VAL A 44 -4.72 -3.68 -5.86
N ARG A 45 -5.71 -3.96 -6.71
CA ARG A 45 -5.49 -4.56 -8.03
C ARG A 45 -4.67 -3.65 -8.94
N VAL A 46 -4.97 -2.35 -8.97
CA VAL A 46 -4.21 -1.35 -9.75
C VAL A 46 -2.78 -1.24 -9.23
N ALA A 47 -2.60 -1.12 -7.91
CA ALA A 47 -1.27 -1.04 -7.31
C ALA A 47 -0.42 -2.29 -7.64
N ALA A 48 -1.01 -3.48 -7.55
CA ALA A 48 -0.33 -4.73 -7.89
C ALA A 48 0.03 -4.81 -9.38
N ARG A 49 -0.83 -4.31 -10.27
CA ARG A 49 -0.53 -4.20 -11.70
C ARG A 49 0.66 -3.28 -11.95
N GLN A 50 0.70 -2.11 -11.32
CA GLN A 50 1.80 -1.15 -11.46
C GLN A 50 3.14 -1.74 -10.99
N ARG A 51 3.16 -2.46 -9.85
CA ARG A 51 4.35 -3.17 -9.40
C ARG A 51 4.81 -4.27 -10.37
N ARG A 52 3.88 -5.07 -10.91
CA ARG A 52 4.21 -6.14 -11.87
C ARG A 52 4.74 -5.60 -13.20
N ARG A 53 4.17 -4.51 -13.73
CA ARG A 53 4.68 -3.86 -14.95
C ARG A 53 6.15 -3.50 -14.81
N ARG A 54 6.55 -3.03 -13.64
CA ARG A 54 7.95 -2.70 -13.35
C ARG A 54 8.87 -3.91 -13.25
N HIS A 55 8.45 -5.02 -12.66
CA HIS A 55 9.28 -6.23 -12.68
C HIS A 55 9.66 -6.66 -14.10
N VAL A 56 8.78 -6.41 -15.08
CA VAL A 56 9.06 -6.66 -16.50
C VAL A 56 9.92 -5.55 -17.13
N THR A 57 9.74 -4.28 -16.74
CA THR A 57 10.50 -3.14 -17.29
C THR A 57 11.89 -2.95 -16.67
N HIS A 58 12.12 -3.39 -15.42
CA HIS A 58 13.41 -3.23 -14.73
C HIS A 58 14.47 -4.24 -15.18
N GLU A 59 14.10 -5.26 -15.97
CA GLU A 59 15.07 -6.00 -16.80
C GLU A 59 15.67 -5.13 -17.92
N ILE A 60 15.10 -3.95 -18.22
CA ILE A 60 15.44 -3.15 -19.40
C ILE A 60 16.00 -1.76 -19.05
N VAL A 61 15.61 -1.11 -17.94
CA VAL A 61 16.16 0.22 -17.59
C VAL A 61 16.23 0.43 -16.07
N SER A 62 17.44 0.72 -15.58
CA SER A 62 17.70 1.31 -14.26
C SER A 62 17.85 2.81 -14.44
N ASP A 63 16.96 3.59 -13.82
CA ASP A 63 17.16 5.02 -13.64
C ASP A 63 16.45 5.46 -12.35
N ASP A 64 17.23 5.93 -11.38
CA ASP A 64 16.80 6.56 -10.14
C ASP A 64 16.82 8.07 -10.38
N ALA A 65 15.65 8.70 -10.41
CA ALA A 65 15.52 10.15 -10.50
C ALA A 65 15.15 10.73 -9.11
N PRO A 66 15.73 11.87 -8.68
CA PRO A 66 15.49 12.45 -7.36
C PRO A 66 14.11 13.13 -7.26
N GLU A 67 13.52 13.13 -6.06
CA GLU A 67 12.25 13.83 -5.77
C GLU A 67 12.41 15.37 -5.76
N PRO A 68 11.38 16.13 -6.19
CA PRO A 68 11.37 17.60 -6.11
C PRO A 68 11.06 18.09 -4.68
N VAL A 69 11.84 19.07 -4.20
CA VAL A 69 11.73 19.67 -2.85
C VAL A 69 10.83 20.91 -2.89
N ASP A 70 9.83 20.96 -2.00
CA ASP A 70 8.80 22.01 -1.89
C ASP A 70 9.11 23.00 -0.73
N PRO A 71 9.09 24.34 -0.93
CA PRO A 71 9.59 25.30 0.06
C PRO A 71 8.52 25.67 1.11
N THR A 72 8.54 25.02 2.27
CA THR A 72 7.89 25.51 3.50
C THR A 72 8.53 24.84 4.73
N THR A 73 8.47 25.51 5.88
CA THR A 73 9.37 25.44 7.05
C THR A 73 10.01 24.08 7.44
N PRO A 74 11.32 24.01 7.75
CA PRO A 74 12.09 22.77 7.65
C PRO A 74 11.92 21.73 8.76
N ALA A 75 11.64 22.14 10.01
CA ALA A 75 11.78 21.23 11.16
C ALA A 75 10.61 20.24 11.33
N GLU A 76 9.36 20.68 11.10
CA GLU A 76 8.17 19.83 11.28
C GLU A 76 7.94 18.90 10.08
N LYS A 77 8.25 19.34 8.85
CA LYS A 77 8.23 18.47 7.66
C LYS A 77 9.24 17.33 7.76
N PHE A 78 10.41 17.58 8.34
CA PHE A 78 11.46 16.56 8.48
C PHE A 78 10.95 15.35 9.28
N SER A 79 10.33 15.60 10.43
CA SER A 79 9.79 14.53 11.29
C SER A 79 8.66 13.73 10.64
N VAL A 80 7.75 14.39 9.92
CA VAL A 80 6.64 13.70 9.22
C VAL A 80 7.15 12.89 8.03
N MET A 81 8.09 13.45 7.26
CA MET A 81 8.67 12.79 6.10
C MET A 81 9.47 11.55 6.52
N GLU A 82 10.29 11.65 7.57
CA GLU A 82 11.00 10.52 8.17
C GLU A 82 10.04 9.42 8.66
N ALA A 83 8.92 9.80 9.27
CA ALA A 83 7.90 8.84 9.71
C ALA A 83 7.23 8.13 8.51
N CYS A 84 6.94 8.85 7.43
CA CYS A 84 6.41 8.28 6.19
C CYS A 84 7.40 7.34 5.52
N GLU A 85 8.66 7.73 5.40
CA GLU A 85 9.74 6.89 4.85
C GLU A 85 9.96 5.63 5.70
N MET A 86 9.93 5.75 7.02
CA MET A 86 10.02 4.61 7.93
C MET A 86 8.85 3.64 7.71
N LEU A 87 7.62 4.15 7.63
CA LEU A 87 6.44 3.33 7.37
C LEU A 87 6.57 2.61 6.01
N GLU A 88 7.03 3.30 4.98
CA GLU A 88 7.20 2.71 3.64
C GLU A 88 8.28 1.63 3.62
N SER A 89 9.41 1.85 4.29
CA SER A 89 10.46 0.85 4.50
C SER A 89 9.95 -0.38 5.24
N ILE A 90 9.08 -0.20 6.24
CA ILE A 90 8.48 -1.32 6.96
C ILE A 90 7.51 -2.08 6.04
N LEU A 91 6.61 -1.37 5.35
CA LEU A 91 5.64 -1.98 4.46
C LEU A 91 6.32 -2.69 3.27
N SER A 92 7.50 -2.22 2.84
CA SER A 92 8.27 -2.87 1.77
C SER A 92 8.79 -4.25 2.14
N THR A 93 8.86 -4.59 3.44
CA THR A 93 9.23 -5.95 3.90
C THR A 93 8.11 -6.98 3.74
N LEU A 94 6.87 -6.52 3.51
CA LEU A 94 5.72 -7.38 3.27
C LEU A 94 5.60 -7.69 1.78
N ASP A 95 5.29 -8.94 1.47
CA ASP A 95 4.77 -9.29 0.14
C ASP A 95 3.43 -8.60 -0.14
N ASP A 96 3.06 -8.58 -1.41
CA ASP A 96 1.89 -7.87 -1.93
C ASP A 96 0.58 -8.23 -1.20
N GLU A 97 0.38 -9.51 -0.87
CA GLU A 97 -0.84 -9.99 -0.25
C GLU A 97 -0.92 -9.60 1.22
N LYS A 98 0.19 -9.78 1.96
CA LYS A 98 0.30 -9.37 3.36
C LYS A 98 0.22 -7.86 3.51
N ARG A 99 0.86 -7.11 2.61
CA ARG A 99 0.79 -5.64 2.56
C ARG A 99 -0.63 -5.17 2.35
N ALA A 100 -1.35 -5.74 1.38
CA ALA A 100 -2.72 -5.37 1.11
C ALA A 100 -3.62 -5.59 2.33
N VAL A 101 -3.56 -6.78 2.95
CA VAL A 101 -4.35 -7.08 4.15
C VAL A 101 -4.02 -6.13 5.30
N PHE A 102 -2.73 -5.89 5.56
CA PHE A 102 -2.29 -4.99 6.63
C PHE A 102 -2.75 -3.55 6.41
N VAL A 103 -2.54 -3.01 5.21
CA VAL A 103 -2.94 -1.62 4.89
C VAL A 103 -4.45 -1.47 5.02
N LEU A 104 -5.23 -2.37 4.41
CA LEU A 104 -6.69 -2.27 4.45
C LEU A 104 -7.25 -2.40 5.86
N TYR A 105 -6.70 -3.27 6.69
CA TYR A 105 -7.18 -3.46 8.05
C TYR A 105 -6.67 -2.38 9.03
N GLU A 106 -5.35 -2.20 9.14
CA GLU A 106 -4.75 -1.37 10.18
C GLU A 106 -4.74 0.13 9.84
N LEU A 107 -4.67 0.49 8.55
CA LEU A 107 -4.54 1.89 8.13
C LEU A 107 -5.81 2.46 7.53
N GLU A 108 -6.60 1.63 6.85
CA GLU A 108 -7.85 2.03 6.21
C GLU A 108 -9.08 1.54 6.98
N GLU A 109 -8.87 0.91 8.14
CA GLU A 109 -9.88 0.54 9.15
C GLU A 109 -11.04 -0.31 8.64
N LEU A 110 -10.80 -1.14 7.61
CA LEU A 110 -11.80 -2.10 7.14
C LEU A 110 -11.87 -3.30 8.09
N THR A 111 -13.08 -3.86 8.24
CA THR A 111 -13.25 -5.13 8.94
C THR A 111 -12.56 -6.27 8.19
N VAL A 112 -12.19 -7.35 8.88
CA VAL A 112 -11.56 -8.51 8.21
C VAL A 112 -12.50 -9.12 7.16
N GLN A 113 -13.82 -9.05 7.36
CA GLN A 113 -14.80 -9.45 6.34
C GLN A 113 -14.71 -8.58 5.08
N GLU A 114 -14.68 -7.25 5.24
CA GLU A 114 -14.53 -6.33 4.12
C GLU A 114 -13.19 -6.48 3.41
N VAL A 115 -12.11 -6.73 4.15
CA VAL A 115 -10.79 -7.04 3.55
C VAL A 115 -10.86 -8.31 2.71
N ALA A 116 -11.47 -9.38 3.24
CA ALA A 116 -11.65 -10.63 2.50
C ALA A 116 -12.44 -10.44 1.20
N GLN A 117 -13.50 -9.62 1.25
CA GLN A 117 -14.31 -9.25 0.08
C GLN A 117 -13.53 -8.39 -0.91
N ALA A 118 -12.81 -7.36 -0.43
CA ALA A 118 -12.03 -6.45 -1.27
C ALA A 118 -10.92 -7.19 -2.05
N LEU A 119 -10.29 -8.17 -1.39
CA LEU A 119 -9.19 -8.97 -1.91
C LEU A 119 -9.64 -10.26 -2.60
N ASP A 120 -10.95 -10.54 -2.64
CA ASP A 120 -11.53 -11.76 -3.19
C ASP A 120 -10.84 -13.03 -2.70
N CYS A 121 -10.77 -13.17 -1.36
CA CYS A 121 -10.12 -14.31 -0.71
C CYS A 121 -10.96 -14.88 0.45
N PRO A 122 -10.75 -16.15 0.85
CA PRO A 122 -11.44 -16.70 2.00
C PRO A 122 -11.17 -15.90 3.28
N LEU A 123 -12.19 -15.77 4.15
CA LEU A 123 -12.07 -15.04 5.40
C LEU A 123 -10.90 -15.54 6.27
N GLN A 124 -10.71 -16.86 6.34
CA GLN A 124 -9.58 -17.46 7.07
C GLN A 124 -8.22 -17.11 6.46
N THR A 125 -8.14 -16.95 5.14
CA THR A 125 -6.93 -16.48 4.45
C THR A 125 -6.63 -15.04 4.80
N ALA A 126 -7.65 -14.17 4.90
CA ALA A 126 -7.45 -12.80 5.38
C ALA A 126 -6.91 -12.77 6.81
N TYR A 127 -7.46 -13.58 7.73
CA TYR A 127 -6.95 -13.69 9.10
C TYR A 127 -5.49 -14.17 9.16
N SER A 128 -5.16 -15.25 8.46
CA SER A 128 -3.80 -15.81 8.48
C SER A 128 -2.77 -14.84 7.87
N ARG A 129 -3.12 -14.16 6.77
CA ARG A 129 -2.28 -13.11 6.17
C ARG A 129 -2.11 -11.92 7.10
N LEU A 130 -3.18 -11.46 7.77
CA LEU A 130 -3.11 -10.34 8.72
C LEU A 130 -2.17 -10.66 9.88
N ARG A 131 -2.30 -11.86 10.45
CA ARG A 131 -1.42 -12.32 11.53
C ARG A 131 0.05 -12.33 11.08
N ALA A 132 0.34 -12.94 9.95
CA ALA A 132 1.70 -12.98 9.41
C ALA A 132 2.25 -11.58 9.10
N ALA A 133 1.41 -10.68 8.59
CA ALA A 133 1.80 -9.30 8.33
C ALA A 133 2.16 -8.54 9.62
N ARG A 134 1.37 -8.71 10.69
CA ARG A 134 1.65 -8.11 12.01
C ARG A 134 3.00 -8.57 12.57
N GLU A 135 3.27 -9.88 12.52
CA GLU A 135 4.53 -10.45 13.01
C GLU A 135 5.76 -9.85 12.28
N LEU A 136 5.66 -9.68 10.96
CA LEU A 136 6.71 -9.06 10.15
C LEU A 136 6.88 -7.56 10.42
N VAL A 137 5.77 -6.83 10.54
CA VAL A 137 5.77 -5.40 10.86
C VAL A 137 6.38 -5.16 12.25
N GLU A 138 5.97 -5.94 13.25
CA GLU A 138 6.51 -5.83 14.61
C GLU A 138 8.03 -6.07 14.63
N ALA A 139 8.49 -7.10 13.92
CA ALA A 139 9.92 -7.39 13.78
C ALA A 139 10.68 -6.27 13.03
N ALA A 140 10.07 -5.63 12.03
CA ALA A 140 10.65 -4.50 11.31
C ALA A 140 10.73 -3.24 12.20
N VAL A 141 9.65 -2.90 12.90
CA VAL A 141 9.61 -1.78 13.86
C VAL A 141 10.68 -1.96 14.94
N ARG A 142 10.80 -3.16 15.53
CA ARG A 142 11.82 -3.45 16.54
C ARG A 142 13.23 -3.22 16.03
N ARG A 143 13.53 -3.61 14.79
CA ARG A 143 14.83 -3.35 14.13
C ARG A 143 15.07 -1.86 13.91
N HIS A 144 14.06 -1.09 13.51
CA HIS A 144 14.18 0.37 13.34
C HIS A 144 14.43 1.08 14.66
N LEU A 145 13.69 0.75 15.73
CA LEU A 145 13.90 1.32 17.07
C LEU A 145 15.26 0.98 17.67
N GLN A 146 15.82 -0.19 17.35
CA GLN A 146 17.19 -0.55 17.75
C GLN A 146 18.22 0.30 17.01
N LYS A 147 18.07 0.53 15.70
CA LYS A 147 19.00 1.35 14.91
C LYS A 147 19.01 2.83 15.35
N GLY A 148 17.83 3.39 15.65
CA GLY A 148 17.71 4.77 16.12
C GLY A 148 18.26 5.03 17.53
N ARG A 149 18.55 3.98 18.32
CA ARG A 149 19.21 4.12 19.64
C ARG A 149 20.74 4.24 19.57
N PHE A 150 21.32 4.09 18.39
CA PHE A 150 22.77 4.15 18.15
C PHE A 150 23.17 5.32 17.23
N GLN A 151 22.24 6.20 16.86
CA GLN A 151 22.49 7.51 16.25
C GLN A 151 22.26 8.60 17.31
#